data_AF-A0A2V8GTA8-F1
#
_entry.id   AF-A0A2V8GTA8-F1
#
_cell.length_a   1.000
_cell.length_b   1.000
_cell.length_c   1.000
_cell.angle_alpha   90.00
_cell.angle_beta   90.00
_cell.angle_gamma   90.00
#
_symmetry.space_group_name_H-M   'P 1'
#
loop_
_entity.id
_entity.type
_entity.pdbx_description
1 polymer ?
#
loop_
_entity_poly.entity_id
_entity_poly.type
_entity_poly.pdbx_seq_one_letter_code
_entity_poly.pdbx_strand_id
1 'polypeptide(L)'
;GILAALAAVAYARPSIQRDLDRLSLRRARIGLIVLLTASGLLVSPVAWRLARVIMNGEYVSQQYFWRSSPPGIDLATLVLGNPFHAWWGEWVQGAYARLGIDLVESTGWLGVIPLALAVYAFRSPLRAHPHVRFWTIVFALFFVWALGSHLLVAGRNTALLLPAALRQFVPVLSNARMPGRAMVMAYLAIAMLAAFGLAELRRQHSRVVAGGAVALIAFEFWTAPCPVAPVACPSIYETLRARPEQGALAELPLGIGDGFGNVTRFDNRAMLACQPVHGRPLVGGFMARLSPRVLAAYRADPLLSEWMRLSGAGEISAVPTPPPLLADRLHADRIAFILLDQRAASESLRQSVDRLPVTRIAADDRRVLYVVDEYAR
;
A
#
# COMPACT_ATOMS: atom_id res chain seq x y z
N GLY A 1 -6.85 20.97 25.40
CA GLY A 1 -7.73 20.52 24.30
C GLY A 1 -8.56 19.31 24.68
N ILE A 2 -8.01 18.11 24.58
CA ILE A 2 -8.74 16.84 24.79
C ILE A 2 -9.29 16.68 26.22
N LEU A 3 -8.51 17.07 27.24
CA LEU A 3 -8.96 17.01 28.64
C LEU A 3 -10.14 17.95 28.92
N ALA A 4 -10.20 19.10 28.26
CA ALA A 4 -11.33 20.03 28.39
C ALA A 4 -12.59 19.49 27.68
N ALA A 5 -12.44 18.82 26.54
CA ALA A 5 -13.55 18.15 25.86
C ALA A 5 -14.07 16.94 26.64
N LEU A 6 -13.19 16.13 27.22
CA LEU A 6 -13.56 15.01 28.09
C LEU A 6 -14.21 15.50 29.39
N ALA A 7 -13.69 16.57 30.00
CA ALA A 7 -14.31 17.22 31.16
C ALA A 7 -15.68 17.80 30.81
N ALA A 8 -15.85 18.42 29.65
CA ALA A 8 -17.15 18.94 29.19
C ALA A 8 -18.17 17.83 28.95
N VAL A 9 -17.78 16.69 28.38
CA VAL A 9 -18.67 15.52 28.19
C VAL A 9 -19.01 14.85 29.52
N ALA A 10 -18.05 14.74 30.44
CA ALA A 10 -18.27 14.20 31.78
C ALA A 10 -19.16 15.12 32.64
N TYR A 11 -18.99 16.44 32.51
CA TYR A 11 -19.78 17.45 33.22
C TYR A 11 -21.20 17.57 32.64
N ALA A 12 -21.35 17.52 31.31
CA ALA A 12 -22.64 17.63 30.65
C ALA A 12 -23.57 16.42 30.87
N ARG A 13 -23.05 15.29 31.39
CA ARG A 13 -23.78 14.02 31.62
C ARG A 13 -24.92 13.79 30.61
N PRO A 14 -24.65 13.78 29.30
CA PRO A 14 -25.71 13.68 28.31
C PRO A 14 -26.42 12.34 28.47
N SER A 15 -27.58 12.34 29.11
CA SER A 15 -28.42 11.15 29.24
C SER A 15 -29.21 11.00 27.96
N ILE A 16 -28.83 10.02 27.15
CA ILE A 16 -29.63 9.62 25.99
C ILE A 16 -30.69 8.67 26.54
N GLN A 17 -31.79 9.22 27.02
CA GLN A 17 -33.00 8.44 27.29
C GLN A 17 -33.62 8.07 25.95
N ARG A 18 -33.39 6.82 25.52
CA ARG A 18 -34.14 6.20 24.43
C ARG A 18 -35.03 5.14 25.03
N ASP A 19 -36.33 5.32 24.85
CA ASP A 19 -37.33 4.30 25.17
C ASP A 19 -37.16 3.17 24.16
N LEU A 20 -36.43 2.13 24.56
CA LEU A 20 -36.16 0.95 23.74
C LEU A 20 -36.97 -0.20 24.33
N ASP A 21 -37.98 -0.65 23.60
CA ASP A 21 -38.77 -1.82 23.97
C ASP A 21 -37.85 -2.99 24.33
N ARG A 22 -38.13 -3.72 25.41
CA ARG A 22 -37.34 -4.90 25.82
C ARG A 22 -37.19 -5.93 24.70
N LEU A 23 -38.20 -6.05 23.83
CA LEU A 23 -38.17 -6.90 22.63
C LEU A 23 -37.18 -6.39 21.57
N SER A 24 -37.08 -5.08 21.37
CA SER A 24 -36.09 -4.44 20.48
C SER A 24 -34.66 -4.67 20.97
N LEU A 25 -34.43 -4.57 22.29
CA LEU A 25 -33.15 -4.84 22.94
C LEU A 25 -32.73 -6.31 22.81
N ARG A 26 -33.67 -7.25 23.00
CA ARG A 26 -33.39 -8.68 22.82
C ARG A 26 -33.02 -9.01 21.38
N ARG A 27 -33.77 -8.49 20.39
CA ARG A 27 -33.46 -8.67 18.96
C ARG A 27 -32.12 -8.05 18.58
N ALA A 28 -31.84 -6.84 19.06
CA ALA A 28 -30.55 -6.17 18.83
C ALA A 28 -29.37 -6.95 19.42
N ARG A 29 -29.53 -7.51 20.64
CA ARG A 29 -28.52 -8.37 21.26
C ARG A 29 -28.29 -9.65 20.49
N ILE A 30 -29.36 -10.34 20.07
CA ILE A 30 -29.25 -11.55 19.25
C ILE A 30 -28.56 -11.21 17.92
N GLY A 31 -28.99 -10.15 17.24
CA GLY A 31 -28.36 -9.68 16.00
C GLY A 31 -26.88 -9.35 16.17
N LEU A 32 -26.51 -8.68 17.27
CA LEU A 32 -25.11 -8.39 17.59
C LEU A 32 -24.30 -9.67 17.86
N ILE A 33 -24.85 -10.62 18.63
CA ILE A 33 -24.19 -11.91 18.89
C ILE A 33 -24.00 -12.65 17.57
N VAL A 34 -25.04 -12.79 16.76
CA VAL A 34 -24.96 -13.45 15.44
C VAL A 34 -23.92 -12.77 14.57
N LEU A 35 -23.92 -11.44 14.51
CA LEU A 35 -22.94 -10.67 13.75
C LEU A 35 -21.51 -10.92 14.24
N LEU A 36 -21.27 -10.86 15.55
CA LEU A 36 -19.95 -11.07 16.15
C LEU A 36 -19.47 -12.51 15.99
N THR A 37 -20.35 -13.49 16.18
CA THR A 37 -20.04 -14.91 15.99
C THR A 37 -19.75 -15.21 14.53
N ALA A 38 -20.60 -14.77 13.60
CA ALA A 38 -20.38 -14.97 12.17
C ALA A 38 -19.09 -14.27 11.71
N SER A 39 -18.87 -13.03 12.12
CA SER A 39 -17.63 -12.29 11.80
C SER A 39 -16.41 -12.98 12.41
N GLY A 40 -16.50 -13.45 13.66
CA GLY A 40 -15.44 -14.18 14.34
C GLY A 40 -15.09 -15.48 13.64
N LEU A 41 -16.09 -16.27 13.24
CA LEU A 41 -15.90 -17.50 12.48
C LEU A 41 -15.24 -17.23 11.13
N LEU A 42 -15.69 -16.20 10.40
CA LEU A 42 -15.12 -15.81 9.11
C LEU A 42 -13.68 -15.32 9.22
N VAL A 43 -13.35 -14.59 10.30
CA VAL A 43 -11.99 -14.06 10.53
C VAL A 43 -11.07 -15.12 11.16
N SER A 44 -11.60 -16.18 11.75
CA SER A 44 -10.84 -17.16 12.53
C SER A 44 -9.65 -17.80 11.79
N PRO A 45 -9.72 -18.18 10.49
CA PRO A 45 -8.58 -18.79 9.81
C PRO A 45 -7.43 -17.79 9.65
N VAL A 46 -7.75 -16.52 9.39
CA VAL A 46 -6.78 -15.44 9.26
C VAL A 46 -6.18 -15.09 10.62
N ALA A 47 -7.03 -14.98 11.66
CA ALA A 47 -6.58 -14.72 13.02
C ALA A 47 -5.66 -15.84 13.54
N TRP A 48 -5.99 -17.11 13.26
CA TRP A 48 -5.15 -18.25 13.61
C TRP A 48 -3.79 -18.22 12.90
N ARG A 49 -3.77 -17.91 11.60
CA ARG A 49 -2.52 -17.77 10.84
C ARG A 49 -1.66 -16.63 11.38
N LEU A 50 -2.27 -15.49 11.70
CA LEU A 50 -1.59 -14.35 12.31
C LEU A 50 -0.99 -14.72 13.68
N ALA A 51 -1.76 -15.40 14.53
CA ALA A 51 -1.30 -15.88 15.82
C ALA A 51 -0.08 -16.81 15.67
N ARG A 52 -0.10 -17.75 14.71
CA ARG A 52 1.06 -18.61 14.43
C ARG A 52 2.30 -17.83 13.99
N VAL A 53 2.13 -16.85 13.09
CA VAL A 53 3.25 -15.99 12.63
C VAL A 53 3.87 -15.21 13.80
N ILE A 54 3.04 -14.70 14.71
CA ILE A 54 3.50 -14.01 15.92
C ILE A 54 4.21 -14.97 16.87
N MET A 55 3.60 -16.14 17.16
CA MET A 55 4.17 -17.15 18.06
C MET A 55 5.51 -17.71 17.55
N ASN A 56 5.68 -17.79 16.23
CA ASN A 56 6.92 -18.24 15.60
C ASN A 56 8.00 -17.15 15.51
N GLY A 57 7.73 -15.92 15.95
CA GLY A 57 8.67 -14.79 15.81
C GLY A 57 8.86 -14.33 14.36
N GLU A 58 7.97 -14.72 13.45
CA GLU A 58 8.01 -14.35 12.03
C GLU A 58 7.25 -13.05 11.74
N TYR A 59 6.57 -12.48 12.75
CA TYR A 59 5.84 -11.23 12.61
C TYR A 59 6.79 -10.03 12.54
N VAL A 60 6.89 -9.44 11.36
CA VAL A 60 7.65 -8.21 11.13
C VAL A 60 6.70 -7.02 11.01
N SER A 61 6.90 -6.02 11.87
CA SER A 61 6.17 -4.74 11.84
C SER A 61 7.13 -3.57 11.76
N GLN A 62 6.66 -2.47 11.15
CA GLN A 62 7.44 -1.24 11.11
C GLN A 62 7.60 -0.67 12.52
N GLN A 63 8.82 -0.26 12.85
CA GLN A 63 9.06 0.59 14.00
C GLN A 63 8.97 2.05 13.54
N TYR A 64 8.04 2.80 14.13
CA TYR A 64 7.93 4.22 13.88
C TYR A 64 8.65 4.97 14.99
N PHE A 65 9.45 5.95 14.59
CA PHE A 65 9.91 6.96 15.51
C PHE A 65 9.02 8.19 15.40
N TRP A 66 9.02 9.00 16.44
CA TRP A 66 8.19 10.21 16.49
C TRP A 66 8.46 11.17 15.32
N ARG A 67 9.72 11.25 14.82
CA ARG A 67 10.11 12.05 13.65
C ARG A 67 9.85 11.38 12.30
N SER A 68 9.66 10.06 12.26
CA SER A 68 9.55 9.26 11.03
C SER A 68 8.19 8.58 10.89
N SER A 69 7.18 9.10 11.59
CA SER A 69 5.80 8.61 11.46
C SER A 69 5.25 8.94 10.06
N PRO A 70 4.46 8.05 9.45
CA PRO A 70 3.97 8.24 8.10
C PRO A 70 3.08 9.49 8.00
N PRO A 71 3.20 10.28 6.93
CA PRO A 71 2.33 11.41 6.69
C PRO A 71 0.88 10.95 6.46
N GLY A 72 -0.07 11.83 6.80
CA GLY A 72 -1.45 11.69 6.38
C GLY A 72 -1.73 12.49 5.10
N ILE A 73 -3.02 12.76 4.86
CA ILE A 73 -3.40 13.69 3.81
C ILE A 73 -2.98 15.12 4.15
N ASP A 74 -2.68 15.91 3.13
CA ASP A 74 -2.39 17.33 3.26
C ASP A 74 -3.68 18.15 3.13
N LEU A 75 -3.93 19.07 4.06
CA LEU A 75 -5.16 19.89 4.07
C LEU A 75 -5.31 20.76 2.81
N ALA A 76 -4.21 21.18 2.17
CA ALA A 76 -4.29 21.98 0.95
C ALA A 76 -4.98 21.21 -0.17
N THR A 77 -4.87 19.87 -0.18
CA THR A 77 -5.49 19.00 -1.19
C THR A 77 -7.01 18.99 -1.13
N LEU A 78 -7.63 19.50 -0.05
CA LEU A 78 -9.07 19.68 0.06
C LEU A 78 -9.60 20.84 -0.79
N VAL A 79 -8.72 21.76 -1.20
CA VAL A 79 -9.07 22.99 -1.91
C VAL A 79 -8.40 23.07 -3.28
N LEU A 80 -7.18 22.55 -3.40
CA LEU A 80 -6.39 22.65 -4.63
C LEU A 80 -6.99 21.90 -5.83
N GLY A 81 -7.81 20.87 -5.60
CA GLY A 81 -8.53 20.16 -6.67
C GLY A 81 -8.14 18.69 -6.82
N ASN A 82 -8.82 18.02 -7.74
CA ASN A 82 -8.50 16.65 -8.14
C ASN A 82 -7.28 16.63 -9.07
N PRO A 83 -6.14 16.01 -8.68
CA PRO A 83 -4.94 15.94 -9.52
C PRO A 83 -5.13 15.07 -10.77
N PHE A 84 -6.17 14.25 -10.84
CA PHE A 84 -6.45 13.36 -11.97
C PHE A 84 -7.62 13.84 -12.84
N HIS A 85 -8.10 15.07 -12.65
CA HIS A 85 -9.18 15.61 -13.47
C HIS A 85 -8.74 15.84 -14.92
N ALA A 86 -9.63 15.56 -15.88
CA ALA A 86 -9.34 15.62 -17.31
C ALA A 86 -8.83 16.98 -17.82
N TRP A 87 -9.36 18.09 -17.27
CA TRP A 87 -9.06 19.44 -17.80
C TRP A 87 -8.00 20.21 -17.03
N TRP A 88 -7.85 19.96 -15.73
CA TRP A 88 -6.98 20.75 -14.85
C TRP A 88 -6.05 19.89 -14.00
N GLY A 89 -6.06 18.57 -14.17
CA GLY A 89 -5.24 17.65 -13.40
C GLY A 89 -3.75 17.99 -13.47
N GLU A 90 -3.22 18.32 -14.65
CA GLU A 90 -1.81 18.71 -14.82
C GLU A 90 -1.43 19.95 -14.01
N TRP A 91 -2.30 20.97 -13.98
CA TRP A 91 -2.09 22.18 -13.18
C TRP A 91 -2.08 21.88 -11.69
N VAL A 92 -3.00 21.03 -11.22
CA VAL A 92 -3.07 20.60 -9.82
C VAL A 92 -1.85 19.74 -9.46
N GLN A 93 -1.43 18.83 -10.32
CA GLN A 93 -0.21 18.03 -10.13
C GLN A 93 1.03 18.93 -10.05
N GLY A 94 1.13 19.95 -10.91
CA GLY A 94 2.19 20.95 -10.84
C GLY A 94 2.16 21.76 -9.54
N ALA A 95 0.98 22.13 -9.05
CA ALA A 95 0.83 22.78 -7.75
C ALA A 95 1.27 21.87 -6.60
N TYR A 96 0.91 20.58 -6.63
CA TYR A 96 1.30 19.60 -5.62
C TYR A 96 2.82 19.40 -5.63
N ALA A 97 3.43 19.27 -6.81
CA ALA A 97 4.87 19.12 -6.96
C ALA A 97 5.64 20.34 -6.40
N ARG A 98 5.17 21.57 -6.66
CA ARG A 98 5.76 22.80 -6.10
C ARG A 98 5.67 22.87 -4.58
N LEU A 99 4.59 22.33 -4.02
CA LEU A 99 4.39 22.26 -2.58
C LEU A 99 5.10 21.06 -1.94
N GLY A 100 5.58 20.09 -2.72
CA GLY A 100 6.13 18.84 -2.20
C GLY A 100 5.08 17.89 -1.63
N ILE A 101 3.84 17.94 -2.14
CA ILE A 101 2.74 17.06 -1.74
C ILE A 101 2.81 15.77 -2.57
N ASP A 102 2.85 14.62 -1.88
CA ASP A 102 2.81 13.31 -2.54
C ASP A 102 1.43 13.06 -3.18
N LEU A 103 1.42 12.83 -4.49
CA LEU A 103 0.20 12.65 -5.28
C LEU A 103 -0.62 11.42 -4.88
N VAL A 104 0.03 10.39 -4.33
CA VAL A 104 -0.59 9.10 -4.03
C VAL A 104 -0.92 8.98 -2.55
N GLU A 105 0.01 9.37 -1.66
CA GLU A 105 -0.09 9.13 -0.23
C GLU A 105 -0.73 10.30 0.54
N SER A 106 -0.64 11.53 0.02
CA SER A 106 -1.08 12.74 0.74
C SER A 106 -2.31 13.44 0.12
N THR A 107 -2.93 12.86 -0.91
CA THR A 107 -4.12 13.43 -1.57
C THR A 107 -5.43 13.07 -0.85
N GLY A 108 -6.26 14.07 -0.56
CA GLY A 108 -7.55 13.92 0.13
C GLY A 108 -8.75 14.64 -0.50
N TRP A 109 -8.76 14.91 -1.82
CA TRP A 109 -9.81 15.69 -2.49
C TRP A 109 -11.23 15.13 -2.25
N LEU A 110 -12.07 15.86 -1.53
CA LEU A 110 -13.43 15.46 -1.16
C LEU A 110 -14.48 15.72 -2.27
N GLY A 111 -14.15 16.61 -3.22
CA GLY A 111 -15.10 17.21 -4.15
C GLY A 111 -15.92 18.33 -3.49
N VAL A 112 -15.98 19.47 -4.17
CA VAL A 112 -16.78 20.64 -3.80
C VAL A 112 -18.27 20.31 -3.82
N ILE A 113 -18.76 19.60 -4.84
CA ILE A 113 -20.18 19.34 -5.00
C ILE A 113 -20.70 18.31 -3.97
N PRO A 114 -20.05 17.14 -3.76
CA PRO A 114 -20.43 16.24 -2.68
C PRO A 114 -20.35 16.90 -1.30
N LEU A 115 -19.33 17.72 -1.05
CA LEU A 115 -19.19 18.43 0.22
C LEU A 115 -20.32 19.46 0.41
N ALA A 116 -20.68 20.21 -0.62
CA ALA A 116 -21.80 21.15 -0.58
C ALA A 116 -23.14 20.45 -0.28
N LEU A 117 -23.41 19.31 -0.91
CA LEU A 117 -24.60 18.51 -0.64
C LEU A 117 -24.58 17.91 0.78
N ALA A 118 -23.43 17.45 1.27
CA ALA A 118 -23.29 16.96 2.64
C ALA A 118 -23.55 18.08 3.66
N VAL A 119 -23.03 19.29 3.43
CA VAL A 119 -23.31 20.47 4.24
C VAL A 119 -24.78 20.86 4.18
N TYR A 120 -25.41 20.79 3.00
CA TYR A 120 -26.83 21.05 2.83
C TYR A 120 -27.69 20.05 3.64
N ALA A 121 -27.37 18.75 3.58
CA ALA A 121 -28.03 17.73 4.41
C ALA A 121 -27.90 18.05 5.91
N PHE A 122 -26.70 18.46 6.35
CA PHE A 122 -26.43 18.82 7.75
C PHE A 122 -27.07 20.14 8.20
N ARG A 123 -27.33 21.07 7.28
CA ARG A 123 -28.01 22.35 7.56
C ARG A 123 -29.53 22.26 7.48
N SER A 124 -30.04 21.22 6.83
CA SER A 124 -31.47 20.93 6.75
C SER A 124 -32.00 20.26 8.04
N PRO A 125 -33.34 20.09 8.19
CA PRO A 125 -33.93 19.28 9.26
C PRO A 125 -33.41 17.84 9.34
N LEU A 126 -32.80 17.32 8.26
CA LEU A 126 -32.20 15.99 8.21
C LEU A 126 -31.02 15.82 9.17
N ARG A 127 -30.44 16.89 9.71
CA ARG A 127 -29.38 16.79 10.72
C ARG A 127 -29.76 15.98 11.96
N ALA A 128 -31.06 15.96 12.30
CA ALA A 128 -31.58 15.18 13.41
C ALA A 128 -31.77 13.69 13.05
N HIS A 129 -31.77 13.36 11.75
CA HIS A 129 -31.97 12.01 11.26
C HIS A 129 -30.84 11.09 11.74
N PRO A 130 -31.15 9.92 12.33
CA PRO A 130 -30.14 9.02 12.91
C PRO A 130 -29.01 8.65 11.93
N HIS A 131 -29.34 8.40 10.67
CA HIS A 131 -28.35 8.06 9.63
C HIS A 131 -27.43 9.23 9.26
N VAL A 132 -27.93 10.47 9.16
CA VAL A 132 -27.10 11.64 8.87
C VAL A 132 -26.11 11.87 10.01
N ARG A 133 -26.57 11.74 11.26
CA ARG A 133 -25.70 11.83 12.45
C ARG A 133 -24.63 10.74 12.45
N PHE A 134 -25.04 9.50 12.18
CA PHE A 134 -24.12 8.37 12.09
C PHE A 134 -23.02 8.63 11.05
N TRP A 135 -23.38 8.98 9.82
CA TRP A 135 -22.41 9.24 8.76
C TRP A 135 -21.56 10.48 9.01
N THR A 136 -22.09 11.51 9.68
CA THR A 136 -21.29 12.67 10.11
C THR A 136 -20.22 12.26 11.13
N ILE A 137 -20.56 11.40 12.09
CA ILE A 137 -19.60 10.89 13.08
C ILE A 137 -18.55 10.01 12.41
N VAL A 138 -18.96 9.10 11.51
CA VAL A 138 -18.05 8.26 10.73
C VAL A 138 -17.11 9.13 9.91
N PHE A 139 -17.62 10.14 9.19
CA PHE A 139 -16.81 11.10 8.45
C PHE A 139 -15.79 11.77 9.35
N ALA A 140 -16.22 12.39 10.45
CA ALA A 140 -15.33 13.12 11.36
C ALA A 140 -14.23 12.22 11.94
N LEU A 141 -14.58 11.01 12.38
CA LEU A 141 -13.63 10.05 12.96
C LEU A 141 -12.56 9.65 11.94
N PHE A 142 -12.97 9.18 10.76
CA PHE A 142 -12.04 8.68 9.75
C PHE A 142 -11.29 9.80 9.02
N PHE A 143 -11.89 10.97 8.87
CA PHE A 143 -11.21 12.15 8.33
C PHE A 143 -10.10 12.63 9.28
N VAL A 144 -10.37 12.78 10.58
CA VAL A 144 -9.33 13.12 11.57
C VAL A 144 -8.23 12.07 11.61
N TRP A 145 -8.60 10.80 11.46
CA TRP A 145 -7.61 9.72 11.37
C TRP A 145 -6.76 9.80 10.10
N ALA A 146 -7.36 10.20 8.97
CA ALA A 146 -6.69 10.33 7.68
C ALA A 146 -5.65 11.46 7.63
N LEU A 147 -5.81 12.50 8.46
CA LEU A 147 -4.82 13.58 8.62
C LEU A 147 -3.46 13.07 9.12
N GLY A 148 -3.39 11.85 9.67
CA GLY A 148 -2.12 11.24 10.10
C GLY A 148 -1.68 11.67 11.49
N SER A 149 -0.42 11.38 11.84
CA SER A 149 0.12 11.69 13.17
C SER A 149 0.42 13.17 13.36
N HIS A 150 0.76 13.86 12.28
CA HIS A 150 1.00 15.30 12.25
C HIS A 150 0.15 15.95 11.17
N LEU A 151 -0.33 17.16 11.44
CA LEU A 151 -1.07 17.92 10.45
C LEU A 151 -0.13 18.49 9.37
N LEU A 152 -0.39 18.11 8.12
CA LEU A 152 0.29 18.65 6.94
C LEU A 152 -0.57 19.76 6.29
N VAL A 153 0.07 20.87 5.96
CA VAL A 153 -0.55 22.00 5.25
C VAL A 153 0.41 22.49 4.17
N ALA A 154 -0.01 22.41 2.92
CA ALA A 154 0.74 22.89 1.76
C ALA A 154 2.17 22.32 1.70
N GLY A 155 2.30 21.02 1.98
CA GLY A 155 3.53 20.25 2.02
C GLY A 155 4.38 20.43 3.28
N ARG A 156 3.91 21.22 4.25
CA ARG A 156 4.65 21.51 5.48
C ARG A 156 4.03 20.81 6.68
N ASN A 157 4.86 20.13 7.46
CA ASN A 157 4.49 19.58 8.74
C ASN A 157 4.39 20.69 9.79
N THR A 158 3.20 20.89 10.36
CA THR A 158 2.94 21.95 11.35
C THR A 158 3.35 21.57 12.78
N ALA A 159 3.89 20.35 12.98
CA ALA A 159 4.20 19.75 14.27
C ALA A 159 3.00 19.56 15.21
N LEU A 160 1.78 19.87 14.78
CA LEU A 160 0.56 19.60 15.53
C LEU A 160 0.28 18.10 15.55
N LEU A 161 0.44 17.49 16.73
CA LEU A 161 0.15 16.08 16.96
C LEU A 161 -1.36 15.81 16.95
N LEU A 162 -1.76 14.81 16.17
CA LEU A 162 -3.14 14.38 16.02
C LEU A 162 -3.36 12.99 16.66
N PRO A 163 -4.63 12.56 16.88
CA PRO A 163 -4.92 11.30 17.57
C PRO A 163 -4.26 10.07 16.94
N ALA A 164 -4.04 10.07 15.63
CA ALA A 164 -3.37 8.96 14.95
C ALA A 164 -1.89 8.80 15.38
N ALA A 165 -1.27 9.78 16.06
CA ALA A 165 0.05 9.63 16.67
C ALA A 165 0.08 8.57 17.79
N LEU A 166 -1.07 8.27 18.41
CA LEU A 166 -1.18 7.25 19.45
C LEU A 166 -1.15 5.82 18.90
N ARG A 167 -1.33 5.65 17.57
CA ARG A 167 -1.37 4.33 16.90
C ARG A 167 -0.12 3.48 17.16
N GLN A 168 1.02 4.13 17.34
CA GLN A 168 2.32 3.46 17.49
C GLN A 168 2.40 2.64 18.78
N PHE A 169 1.61 3.00 19.80
CA PHE A 169 1.60 2.32 21.10
C PHE A 169 0.65 1.13 21.15
N VAL A 170 -0.20 0.94 20.14
CA VAL A 170 -1.17 -0.15 20.10
C VAL A 170 -0.66 -1.20 19.12
N PRO A 171 -0.20 -2.37 19.60
CA PRO A 171 0.15 -3.50 18.74
C PRO A 171 -1.00 -3.80 17.75
N VAL A 172 -0.67 -4.19 16.52
CA VAL A 172 -1.60 -4.33 15.37
C VAL A 172 -1.98 -3.00 14.70
N LEU A 173 -2.41 -1.98 15.46
CA LEU A 173 -2.73 -0.66 14.88
C LEU A 173 -1.48 0.02 14.34
N SER A 174 -0.31 -0.19 14.97
CA SER A 174 0.98 0.27 14.43
C SER A 174 1.19 -0.18 12.97
N ASN A 175 0.71 -1.37 12.58
CA ASN A 175 0.93 -1.90 11.24
C ASN A 175 0.16 -1.18 10.12
N ALA A 176 -0.87 -0.40 10.44
CA ALA A 176 -1.56 0.42 9.44
C ALA A 176 -0.71 1.66 9.09
N ARG A 177 0.22 1.45 8.15
CA ARG A 177 1.30 2.37 7.75
C ARG A 177 0.90 3.65 7.01
N MET A 178 -0.33 3.76 6.53
CA MET A 178 -0.75 4.86 5.66
C MET A 178 -2.06 5.43 6.20
N PRO A 179 -2.00 6.37 7.17
CA PRO A 179 -3.20 6.93 7.77
C PRO A 179 -4.13 7.57 6.72
N GLY A 180 -3.56 8.18 5.66
CA GLY A 180 -4.33 8.73 4.54
C GLY A 180 -5.32 7.75 3.89
N ARG A 181 -5.08 6.43 3.95
CA ARG A 181 -6.04 5.43 3.44
C ARG A 181 -7.38 5.41 4.18
N ALA A 182 -7.45 5.95 5.39
CA ALA A 182 -8.71 6.13 6.10
C ALA A 182 -9.68 7.07 5.35
N MET A 183 -9.19 7.87 4.39
CA MET A 183 -10.04 8.66 3.50
C MET A 183 -11.08 7.83 2.76
N VAL A 184 -10.83 6.54 2.49
CA VAL A 184 -11.83 5.66 1.85
C VAL A 184 -13.15 5.65 2.64
N MET A 185 -13.06 5.61 3.98
CA MET A 185 -14.24 5.67 4.85
C MET A 185 -14.84 7.08 4.93
N ALA A 186 -14.00 8.12 4.86
CA ALA A 186 -14.48 9.50 4.78
C ALA A 186 -15.23 9.78 3.47
N TYR A 187 -14.74 9.28 2.33
CA TYR A 187 -15.41 9.38 1.03
C TYR A 187 -16.74 8.63 1.02
N LEU A 188 -16.79 7.41 1.59
CA LEU A 188 -18.05 6.69 1.76
C LEU A 188 -19.05 7.51 2.59
N ALA A 189 -18.60 8.09 3.70
CA ALA A 189 -19.46 8.89 4.56
C ALA A 189 -19.96 10.17 3.85
N ILE A 190 -19.10 10.87 3.10
CA ILE A 190 -19.51 12.00 2.26
C ILE A 190 -20.51 11.58 1.20
N ALA A 191 -20.28 10.46 0.50
CA ALA A 191 -21.21 9.98 -0.53
C ALA A 191 -22.60 9.73 0.06
N MET A 192 -22.68 9.14 1.25
CA MET A 192 -23.94 8.94 1.95
C MET A 192 -24.60 10.26 2.36
N LEU A 193 -23.84 11.21 2.93
CA LEU A 193 -24.36 12.53 3.29
C LEU A 193 -24.82 13.34 2.06
N ALA A 194 -24.06 13.28 0.98
CA ALA A 194 -24.40 13.91 -0.30
C ALA A 194 -25.67 13.30 -0.89
N ALA A 195 -25.89 11.98 -0.75
CA ALA A 195 -27.14 11.33 -1.17
C ALA A 195 -28.35 11.84 -0.38
N PHE A 196 -28.24 12.04 0.94
CA PHE A 196 -29.29 12.70 1.73
C PHE A 196 -29.52 14.14 1.27
N GLY A 197 -28.45 14.89 1.00
CA GLY A 197 -28.54 16.26 0.49
C GLY A 197 -29.22 16.32 -0.87
N LEU A 198 -28.90 15.40 -1.78
CA LEU A 198 -29.50 15.29 -3.09
C LEU A 198 -30.98 14.88 -3.02
N ALA A 199 -31.33 13.96 -2.12
CA ALA A 199 -32.71 13.56 -1.89
C ALA A 199 -33.57 14.75 -1.40
N GLU A 200 -33.02 15.57 -0.51
CA GLU A 200 -33.67 16.78 -0.03
C GLU A 200 -33.75 17.86 -1.10
N LEU A 201 -32.69 18.04 -1.90
CA LEU A 201 -32.65 18.99 -3.00
C LEU A 201 -33.73 18.63 -4.04
N ARG A 202 -33.90 17.35 -4.35
CA ARG A 202 -34.97 16.85 -5.23
C ARG A 202 -36.37 17.02 -4.63
N ARG A 203 -36.49 17.05 -3.30
CA ARG A 203 -37.77 17.25 -2.59
C ARG A 203 -38.17 18.73 -2.59
N GLN A 204 -37.21 19.64 -2.43
CA GLN A 204 -37.44 21.08 -2.35
C GLN A 204 -37.43 21.78 -3.73
N HIS A 205 -36.71 21.22 -4.70
CA HIS A 205 -36.51 21.79 -6.03
C HIS A 205 -36.88 20.79 -7.14
N SER A 206 -36.71 21.21 -8.40
CA SER A 206 -37.05 20.36 -9.56
C SER A 206 -36.05 19.21 -9.74
N ARG A 207 -36.49 18.15 -10.45
CA ARG A 207 -35.62 17.04 -10.85
C ARG A 207 -34.45 17.49 -11.74
N VAL A 208 -34.60 18.61 -12.45
CA VAL A 208 -33.54 19.19 -13.27
C VAL A 208 -32.39 19.71 -12.41
N VAL A 209 -32.69 20.38 -11.29
CA VAL A 209 -31.66 20.86 -10.34
C VAL A 209 -30.90 19.69 -9.73
N ALA A 210 -31.62 18.65 -9.28
CA ALA A 210 -31.00 17.43 -8.77
C ALA A 210 -30.15 16.70 -9.84
N GLY A 211 -30.66 16.61 -11.08
CA GLY A 211 -29.91 16.05 -12.21
C GLY A 211 -28.64 16.86 -12.53
N GLY A 212 -28.72 18.19 -12.47
CA GLY A 212 -27.58 19.08 -12.61
C GLY A 212 -26.51 18.85 -11.54
N ALA A 213 -26.90 18.67 -10.28
CA ALA A 213 -25.96 18.33 -9.21
C ALA A 213 -25.23 17.00 -9.47
N VAL A 214 -25.94 15.98 -9.96
CA VAL A 214 -25.31 14.70 -10.35
C VAL A 214 -24.35 14.88 -11.52
N ALA A 215 -24.73 15.65 -12.55
CA ALA A 215 -23.87 15.96 -13.68
C ALA A 215 -22.60 16.72 -13.25
N LEU A 216 -22.72 17.65 -12.29
CA LEU A 216 -21.59 18.38 -11.74
C LEU A 216 -20.66 17.48 -10.92
N ILE A 217 -21.19 16.50 -10.17
CA ILE A 217 -20.36 15.49 -9.50
C ILE A 217 -19.61 14.65 -10.55
N ALA A 218 -20.31 14.16 -11.58
CA ALA A 218 -19.69 13.37 -12.64
C ALA A 218 -18.58 14.15 -13.37
N PHE A 219 -18.83 15.45 -13.62
CA PHE A 219 -17.83 16.36 -14.19
C PHE A 219 -16.65 16.56 -13.25
N GLU A 220 -16.87 16.87 -11.97
CA GLU A 220 -15.81 17.10 -10.98
C GLU A 220 -14.89 15.89 -10.77
N PHE A 221 -15.43 14.67 -10.89
CA PHE A 221 -14.68 13.42 -10.80
C PHE A 221 -14.33 12.82 -12.16
N TRP A 222 -14.42 13.59 -13.24
CA TRP A 222 -14.09 13.11 -14.57
C TRP A 222 -12.58 12.90 -14.71
N THR A 223 -12.16 11.63 -14.62
CA THR A 223 -10.77 11.20 -14.77
C THR A 223 -10.56 10.62 -16.17
N ALA A 224 -10.05 11.43 -17.09
CA ALA A 224 -9.73 10.99 -18.45
C ALA A 224 -8.53 11.76 -19.04
N PRO A 225 -7.54 11.07 -19.65
CA PRO A 225 -7.36 9.63 -19.69
C PRO A 225 -6.92 9.07 -18.33
N CYS A 226 -7.33 7.83 -18.01
CA CYS A 226 -6.78 7.13 -16.85
C CYS A 226 -5.27 6.91 -17.08
N PRO A 227 -4.39 7.34 -16.16
CA PRO A 227 -2.96 7.17 -16.34
C PRO A 227 -2.62 5.67 -16.28
N VAL A 228 -2.44 5.07 -17.46
CA VAL A 228 -1.98 3.70 -17.61
C VAL A 228 -0.49 3.71 -17.91
N ALA A 229 0.29 2.99 -17.10
CA ALA A 229 1.70 2.78 -17.37
C ALA A 229 1.83 1.48 -18.19
N PRO A 230 2.37 1.51 -19.42
CA PRO A 230 2.65 0.28 -20.15
C PRO A 230 3.72 -0.51 -19.42
N VAL A 231 3.46 -1.79 -19.19
CA VAL A 231 4.49 -2.73 -18.75
C VAL A 231 5.21 -3.22 -20.00
N ALA A 232 6.32 -2.57 -20.34
CA ALA A 232 7.17 -3.00 -21.45
C ALA A 232 8.28 -3.92 -20.93
N CYS A 233 8.23 -5.19 -21.30
CA CYS A 233 9.27 -6.17 -21.00
C CYS A 233 10.23 -6.31 -22.18
N PRO A 234 11.55 -6.20 -21.95
CA PRO A 234 12.54 -6.42 -23.01
C PRO A 234 12.46 -7.84 -23.59
N SER A 235 12.74 -7.97 -24.89
CA SER A 235 12.57 -9.22 -25.65
C SER A 235 13.35 -10.41 -25.08
N ILE A 236 14.42 -10.16 -24.31
CA ILE A 236 15.19 -11.18 -23.61
C ILE A 236 14.35 -12.04 -22.66
N TYR A 237 13.27 -11.48 -22.09
CA TYR A 237 12.33 -12.23 -21.24
C TYR A 237 11.42 -13.17 -22.04
N GLU A 238 11.08 -12.82 -23.29
CA GLU A 238 10.37 -13.74 -24.19
C GLU A 238 11.30 -14.87 -24.67
N THR A 239 12.57 -14.58 -24.90
CA THR A 239 13.59 -15.62 -25.16
C THR A 239 13.66 -16.61 -24.00
N LEU A 240 13.67 -16.11 -22.75
CA LEU A 240 13.65 -16.94 -21.55
C LEU A 240 12.36 -17.78 -21.41
N ARG A 241 11.22 -17.21 -21.79
CA ARG A 241 9.93 -17.91 -21.79
C ARG A 241 9.93 -19.10 -22.76
N ALA A 242 10.54 -18.93 -23.93
CA ALA A 242 10.61 -19.97 -24.97
C ALA A 242 11.59 -21.13 -24.63
N ARG A 243 12.35 -21.02 -23.54
CA ARG A 243 13.31 -22.06 -23.13
C ARG A 243 12.62 -23.29 -22.53
N PRO A 244 12.95 -24.52 -22.98
CA PRO A 244 12.38 -25.74 -22.43
C PRO A 244 12.90 -26.10 -21.03
N GLU A 245 14.09 -25.65 -20.65
CA GLU A 245 14.71 -25.99 -19.37
C GLU A 245 13.85 -25.47 -18.20
N GLN A 246 13.74 -26.26 -17.13
CA GLN A 246 12.96 -25.88 -15.94
C GLN A 246 13.87 -25.41 -14.82
N GLY A 247 13.45 -24.37 -14.10
CA GLY A 247 14.19 -23.86 -12.95
C GLY A 247 13.96 -22.38 -12.71
N ALA A 248 14.54 -21.89 -11.63
CA ALA A 248 14.48 -20.50 -11.21
C ALA A 248 15.41 -19.62 -12.04
N LEU A 249 15.02 -18.34 -12.14
CA LEU A 249 15.83 -17.26 -12.71
C LEU A 249 16.49 -16.47 -11.57
N ALA A 250 17.82 -16.34 -11.63
CA ALA A 250 18.57 -15.38 -10.85
C ALA A 250 18.85 -14.13 -11.70
N GLU A 251 18.19 -13.01 -11.39
CA GLU A 251 18.54 -11.71 -11.96
C GLU A 251 19.64 -11.06 -11.13
N LEU A 252 20.72 -10.62 -11.78
CA LEU A 252 21.91 -10.04 -11.16
C LEU A 252 22.10 -8.58 -11.65
N PRO A 253 22.32 -7.59 -10.75
CA PRO A 253 22.44 -7.67 -9.29
C PRO A 253 21.24 -8.30 -8.57
N LEU A 254 21.52 -9.22 -7.64
CA LEU A 254 20.53 -10.00 -6.92
C LEU A 254 19.66 -9.09 -6.07
N GLY A 255 18.41 -8.97 -6.48
CA GLY A 255 17.46 -8.09 -5.85
C GLY A 255 16.67 -8.73 -4.72
N ILE A 256 16.79 -8.23 -3.48
CA ILE A 256 16.01 -8.70 -2.33
C ILE A 256 15.49 -7.50 -1.56
N GLY A 257 14.19 -7.44 -1.32
CA GLY A 257 13.57 -6.39 -0.52
C GLY A 257 12.16 -6.72 -0.06
N ASP A 258 11.62 -5.85 0.78
CA ASP A 258 10.23 -5.92 1.19
C ASP A 258 9.59 -4.54 1.43
N GLY A 259 8.35 -4.54 1.94
CA GLY A 259 7.61 -3.32 2.25
C GLY A 259 8.25 -2.36 3.28
N PHE A 260 9.41 -2.69 3.86
CA PHE A 260 10.21 -1.83 4.73
C PHE A 260 11.48 -1.27 4.07
N GLY A 261 11.87 -1.80 2.92
CA GLY A 261 13.05 -1.35 2.18
C GLY A 261 13.72 -2.48 1.40
N ASN A 262 14.77 -2.12 0.67
CA ASN A 262 15.57 -3.08 -0.07
C ASN A 262 16.80 -3.49 0.76
N VAL A 263 17.11 -4.79 0.76
CA VAL A 263 18.33 -5.35 1.36
C VAL A 263 19.52 -5.16 0.42
N THR A 264 19.30 -5.32 -0.89
CA THR A 264 20.28 -5.08 -1.96
C THR A 264 19.81 -3.95 -2.88
N ARG A 265 20.69 -3.40 -3.72
CA ARG A 265 20.32 -2.38 -4.71
C ARG A 265 19.94 -3.04 -6.03
N PHE A 266 18.70 -2.87 -6.49
CA PHE A 266 18.24 -3.46 -7.75
C PHE A 266 17.02 -2.71 -8.33
N ASP A 267 16.68 -3.03 -9.58
CA ASP A 267 15.51 -2.52 -10.28
C ASP A 267 14.31 -3.46 -10.07
N ASN A 268 13.56 -3.23 -9.00
CA ASN A 268 12.39 -4.05 -8.64
C ASN A 268 11.29 -4.00 -9.72
N ARG A 269 11.24 -2.94 -10.54
CA ARG A 269 10.13 -2.72 -11.48
C ARG A 269 10.19 -3.69 -12.64
N ALA A 270 11.34 -3.80 -13.30
CA ALA A 270 11.51 -4.71 -14.43
C ALA A 270 11.33 -6.18 -13.98
N MET A 271 11.99 -6.57 -12.89
CA MET A 271 11.96 -7.94 -12.37
C MET A 271 10.53 -8.40 -12.03
N LEU A 272 9.78 -7.61 -11.25
CA LEU A 272 8.41 -7.99 -10.86
C LEU A 272 7.42 -7.89 -12.02
N ALA A 273 7.56 -6.88 -12.88
CA ALA A 273 6.62 -6.67 -13.96
C ALA A 273 6.78 -7.70 -15.09
N CYS A 274 7.99 -8.25 -15.27
CA CYS A 274 8.26 -9.26 -16.28
C CYS A 274 8.17 -10.71 -15.78
N GLN A 275 7.99 -10.93 -14.47
CA GLN A 275 7.78 -12.27 -13.93
C GLN A 275 6.60 -13.03 -14.56
N PRO A 276 5.42 -12.42 -14.79
CA PRO A 276 4.31 -13.10 -15.45
C PRO A 276 4.59 -13.46 -16.91
N VAL A 277 5.53 -12.79 -17.57
CA VAL A 277 5.90 -13.04 -18.98
C VAL A 277 6.65 -14.36 -19.08
N HIS A 278 7.73 -14.52 -18.32
CA HIS A 278 8.55 -15.73 -18.38
C HIS A 278 8.01 -16.88 -17.50
N GLY A 279 7.18 -16.58 -16.49
CA GLY A 279 6.46 -17.60 -15.70
C GLY A 279 7.35 -18.47 -14.80
N ARG A 280 8.57 -18.03 -14.49
CA ARG A 280 9.55 -18.81 -13.71
C ARG A 280 9.65 -18.31 -12.27
N PRO A 281 9.97 -19.20 -11.31
CA PRO A 281 10.39 -18.76 -9.97
C PRO A 281 11.56 -17.80 -10.06
N LEU A 282 11.58 -16.78 -9.20
CA LEU A 282 12.70 -15.86 -9.07
C LEU A 282 13.49 -16.19 -7.81
N VAL A 283 14.82 -16.19 -7.92
CA VAL A 283 15.73 -16.28 -6.76
C VAL A 283 15.73 -14.93 -6.02
N GLY A 284 15.66 -13.82 -6.75
CA GLY A 284 15.43 -12.50 -6.18
C GLY A 284 13.94 -12.19 -5.99
N GLY A 285 13.61 -11.07 -5.37
CA GLY A 285 12.23 -10.69 -5.15
C GLY A 285 12.03 -9.41 -4.36
N PHE A 286 10.85 -8.82 -4.57
CA PHE A 286 10.27 -7.90 -3.60
C PHE A 286 9.01 -8.53 -3.02
N MET A 287 8.97 -8.69 -1.70
CA MET A 287 7.83 -9.28 -1.00
C MET A 287 7.10 -8.23 -0.15
N ALA A 288 5.85 -8.50 0.25
CA ALA A 288 5.17 -7.58 1.17
C ALA A 288 5.89 -7.52 2.54
N ARG A 289 6.39 -8.66 3.00
CA ARG A 289 7.16 -8.87 4.23
C ARG A 289 8.18 -9.98 3.99
N LEU A 290 9.47 -9.69 4.11
CA LEU A 290 10.53 -10.69 4.04
C LEU A 290 10.71 -11.32 5.42
N SER A 291 10.53 -12.64 5.50
CA SER A 291 10.73 -13.36 6.75
C SER A 291 12.21 -13.34 7.16
N PRO A 292 12.54 -13.08 8.44
CA PRO A 292 13.92 -13.18 8.94
C PRO A 292 14.53 -14.55 8.69
N ARG A 293 13.72 -15.62 8.69
CA ARG A 293 14.18 -16.99 8.41
C ARG A 293 14.65 -17.15 6.97
N VAL A 294 13.93 -16.56 6.01
CA VAL A 294 14.31 -16.60 4.60
C VAL A 294 15.60 -15.80 4.40
N LEU A 295 15.70 -14.61 4.98
CA LEU A 295 16.92 -13.81 4.90
C LEU A 295 18.12 -14.52 5.54
N ALA A 296 17.92 -15.22 6.67
CA ALA A 296 18.95 -16.03 7.29
C ALA A 296 19.40 -17.21 6.39
N ALA A 297 18.47 -17.86 5.69
CA ALA A 297 18.80 -18.92 4.72
C ALA A 297 19.66 -18.38 3.56
N TYR A 298 19.33 -17.20 3.02
CA TYR A 298 20.13 -16.56 1.97
C TYR A 298 21.53 -16.19 2.44
N ARG A 299 21.67 -15.73 3.69
CA ARG A 299 22.97 -15.42 4.30
C ARG A 299 23.80 -16.67 4.60
N ALA A 300 23.14 -17.80 4.87
CA ALA A 300 23.80 -19.07 5.14
C ALA A 300 24.25 -19.78 3.85
N ASP A 301 23.64 -19.46 2.70
CA ASP A 301 24.09 -20.02 1.42
C ASP A 301 25.33 -19.25 0.89
N PRO A 302 26.46 -19.94 0.63
CA PRO A 302 27.69 -19.29 0.18
C PRO A 302 27.60 -18.58 -1.20
N LEU A 303 26.77 -19.08 -2.12
CA LEU A 303 26.59 -18.48 -3.44
C LEU A 303 25.68 -17.25 -3.34
N LEU A 304 24.52 -17.40 -2.69
CA LEU A 304 23.56 -16.31 -2.56
C LEU A 304 24.09 -15.18 -1.70
N SER A 305 24.79 -15.47 -0.60
CA SER A 305 25.41 -14.45 0.26
C SER A 305 26.47 -13.64 -0.49
N GLU A 306 27.27 -14.28 -1.35
CA GLU A 306 28.24 -13.59 -2.19
C GLU A 306 27.55 -12.70 -3.23
N TRP A 307 26.52 -13.21 -3.93
CA TRP A 307 25.75 -12.38 -4.86
C TRP A 307 25.05 -11.21 -4.16
N MET A 308 24.50 -11.40 -2.97
CA MET A 308 23.92 -10.31 -2.18
C MET A 308 24.96 -9.23 -1.87
N ARG A 309 26.15 -9.62 -1.39
CA ARG A 309 27.26 -8.71 -1.09
C ARG A 309 27.71 -7.95 -2.34
N LEU A 310 27.92 -8.65 -3.45
CA LEU A 310 28.31 -8.07 -4.73
C LEU A 310 27.22 -7.17 -5.35
N SER A 311 25.97 -7.36 -4.94
CA SER A 311 24.79 -6.56 -5.33
C SER A 311 24.50 -5.41 -4.36
N GLY A 312 25.45 -5.11 -3.46
CA GLY A 312 25.39 -3.95 -2.58
C GLY A 312 24.56 -4.14 -1.32
N ALA A 313 24.33 -5.38 -0.87
CA ALA A 313 24.02 -5.59 0.55
C ALA A 313 25.20 -5.09 1.39
N GLY A 314 24.91 -4.53 2.57
CA GLY A 314 25.92 -4.04 3.53
C GLY A 314 26.81 -5.17 4.10
N GLU A 315 27.33 -5.02 5.32
CA GLU A 315 28.26 -5.95 6.00
C GLU A 315 27.79 -7.43 6.00
N ILE A 316 27.98 -8.14 4.88
CA ILE A 316 27.85 -9.57 4.74
C ILE A 316 29.27 -10.09 4.53
N SER A 317 29.80 -10.77 5.55
CA SER A 317 31.04 -11.54 5.43
C SER A 317 30.76 -12.78 4.57
N ALA A 318 30.87 -12.63 3.26
CA ALA A 318 30.78 -13.76 2.34
C ALA A 318 32.16 -14.42 2.20
N VAL A 319 32.21 -15.74 2.35
CA VAL A 319 33.38 -16.54 2.00
C VAL A 319 33.22 -16.95 0.53
N PRO A 320 34.20 -16.65 -0.36
CA PRO A 320 34.09 -17.02 -1.76
C PRO A 320 33.89 -18.53 -1.92
N THR A 321 32.85 -18.92 -2.65
CA THR A 321 32.60 -20.34 -2.94
C THR A 321 33.65 -20.85 -3.94
N PRO A 322 34.32 -21.99 -3.67
CA PRO A 322 35.24 -22.62 -4.60
C PRO A 322 34.53 -23.01 -5.91
N PRO A 323 35.18 -22.90 -7.08
CA PRO A 323 34.57 -23.27 -8.37
C PRO A 323 33.90 -24.65 -8.43
N PRO A 324 34.49 -25.73 -7.85
CA PRO A 324 33.87 -27.07 -7.91
C PRO A 324 32.50 -27.16 -7.25
N LEU A 325 32.23 -26.30 -6.26
CA LEU A 325 30.98 -26.30 -5.49
C LEU A 325 29.91 -25.38 -6.10
N LEU A 326 30.22 -24.62 -7.14
CA LEU A 326 29.27 -23.68 -7.76
C LEU A 326 28.18 -24.42 -8.53
N ALA A 327 28.52 -25.47 -9.27
CA ALA A 327 27.56 -26.29 -10.00
C ALA A 327 26.56 -26.95 -9.04
N ASP A 328 27.07 -27.62 -8.00
CA ASP A 328 26.26 -28.29 -6.98
C ASP A 328 25.29 -27.33 -6.29
N ARG A 329 25.71 -26.08 -6.05
CA ARG A 329 24.87 -25.04 -5.43
C ARG A 329 23.77 -24.56 -6.37
N LEU A 330 24.10 -24.25 -7.63
CA LEU A 330 23.09 -23.89 -8.64
C LEU A 330 22.04 -24.99 -8.80
N HIS A 331 22.45 -26.26 -8.79
CA HIS A 331 21.54 -27.39 -8.84
C HIS A 331 20.69 -27.50 -7.56
N ALA A 332 21.31 -27.44 -6.38
CA ALA A 332 20.62 -27.52 -5.09
C ALA A 332 19.54 -26.43 -4.92
N ASP A 333 19.84 -25.20 -5.37
CA ASP A 333 18.93 -24.06 -5.33
C ASP A 333 17.97 -24.00 -6.54
N ARG A 334 18.08 -24.98 -7.45
CA ARG A 334 17.26 -25.10 -8.67
C ARG A 334 17.35 -23.88 -9.59
N ILE A 335 18.52 -23.26 -9.66
CA ILE A 335 18.81 -22.09 -10.49
C ILE A 335 19.23 -22.60 -11.87
N ALA A 336 18.36 -22.41 -12.86
CA ALA A 336 18.62 -22.83 -14.23
C ALA A 336 19.09 -21.68 -15.13
N PHE A 337 18.71 -20.44 -14.79
CA PHE A 337 18.97 -19.27 -15.61
C PHE A 337 19.58 -18.14 -14.80
N ILE A 338 20.50 -17.41 -15.42
CA ILE A 338 21.10 -16.20 -14.88
C ILE A 338 20.91 -15.07 -15.88
N LEU A 339 20.31 -13.96 -15.44
CA LEU A 339 20.16 -12.75 -16.24
C LEU A 339 21.01 -11.64 -15.61
N LEU A 340 22.11 -11.30 -16.27
CA LEU A 340 23.08 -10.32 -15.78
C LEU A 340 22.86 -8.96 -16.43
N ASP A 341 22.51 -7.94 -15.64
CA ASP A 341 22.48 -6.54 -16.07
C ASP A 341 23.91 -5.97 -16.08
N GLN A 342 24.50 -5.88 -17.27
CA GLN A 342 25.87 -5.43 -17.46
C GLN A 342 26.09 -3.97 -17.03
N ARG A 343 25.05 -3.13 -17.02
CA ARG A 343 25.18 -1.71 -16.65
C ARG A 343 25.10 -1.52 -15.15
N ALA A 344 24.28 -2.31 -14.46
CA ALA A 344 24.12 -2.24 -13.01
C ALA A 344 25.14 -3.09 -12.24
N ALA A 345 25.66 -4.15 -12.86
CA ALA A 345 26.60 -5.07 -12.23
C ALA A 345 28.00 -4.45 -12.03
N SER A 346 28.55 -4.63 -10.83
CA SER A 346 29.96 -4.32 -10.56
C SER A 346 30.88 -5.25 -11.35
N GLU A 347 32.14 -4.84 -11.53
CA GLU A 347 33.15 -5.69 -12.19
C GLU A 347 33.32 -7.04 -11.49
N SER A 348 33.35 -7.03 -10.15
CA SER A 348 33.43 -8.25 -9.35
C SER A 348 32.20 -9.17 -9.48
N LEU A 349 31.00 -8.60 -9.66
CA LEU A 349 29.81 -9.39 -9.94
C LEU A 349 29.87 -10.06 -11.32
N ARG A 350 30.37 -9.35 -12.33
CA ARG A 350 30.56 -9.92 -13.68
C ARG A 350 31.57 -11.08 -13.65
N GLN A 351 32.72 -10.87 -13.00
CA GLN A 351 33.72 -11.93 -12.80
C GLN A 351 33.18 -13.12 -12.01
N SER A 352 32.25 -12.89 -11.06
CA SER A 352 31.60 -13.99 -10.34
C SER A 352 30.71 -14.84 -11.26
N VAL A 353 30.08 -14.25 -12.27
CA VAL A 353 29.26 -14.99 -13.25
C VAL A 353 30.13 -15.75 -14.24
N ASP A 354 31.24 -15.15 -14.68
CA ASP A 354 32.18 -15.78 -15.63
C ASP A 354 32.84 -17.07 -15.08
N ARG A 355 32.85 -17.23 -13.75
CA ARG A 355 33.34 -18.45 -13.07
C ARG A 355 32.32 -19.59 -13.02
N LEU A 356 31.07 -19.35 -13.40
CA LEU A 356 29.99 -20.34 -13.31
C LEU A 356 29.99 -21.25 -14.55
N PRO A 357 29.54 -22.51 -14.40
CA PRO A 357 29.35 -23.43 -15.53
C PRO A 357 28.07 -23.04 -16.30
N VAL A 358 28.16 -21.98 -17.09
CA VAL A 358 27.02 -21.39 -17.80
C VAL A 358 27.31 -21.13 -19.26
N THR A 359 26.30 -21.33 -20.10
CA THR A 359 26.32 -21.04 -21.52
C THR A 359 25.46 -19.81 -21.82
N ARG A 360 26.01 -18.85 -22.59
CA ARG A 360 25.27 -17.66 -23.02
C ARG A 360 24.20 -18.02 -24.05
N ILE A 361 22.95 -17.63 -23.79
CA ILE A 361 21.80 -17.86 -24.68
C ILE A 361 21.53 -16.65 -25.56
N ALA A 362 21.45 -15.47 -24.94
CA ALA A 362 21.03 -14.23 -25.60
C ALA A 362 21.65 -13.02 -24.90
N ALA A 363 21.68 -11.89 -25.59
CA ALA A 363 21.99 -10.61 -24.98
C ALA A 363 21.23 -9.47 -25.67
N ASP A 364 21.01 -8.41 -24.92
CA ASP A 364 20.59 -7.10 -25.42
C ASP A 364 21.62 -6.02 -25.01
N ASP A 365 21.34 -4.75 -25.28
CA ASP A 365 22.24 -3.61 -25.00
C ASP A 365 22.54 -3.37 -23.50
N ARG A 366 21.88 -4.10 -22.61
CA ARG A 366 21.99 -3.97 -21.15
C ARG A 366 22.18 -5.31 -20.45
N ARG A 367 21.66 -6.42 -20.96
CA ARG A 367 21.56 -7.69 -20.25
C ARG A 367 22.12 -8.86 -21.04
N VAL A 368 22.64 -9.85 -20.33
CA VAL A 368 23.02 -11.16 -20.89
C VAL A 368 22.26 -12.25 -20.16
N LEU A 369 21.64 -13.13 -20.94
CA LEU A 369 20.95 -14.30 -20.44
C LEU A 369 21.84 -15.53 -20.62
N TYR A 370 22.03 -16.27 -19.53
CA TYR A 370 22.77 -17.52 -19.48
C TYR A 370 21.87 -18.67 -19.02
N VAL A 371 22.17 -19.88 -19.47
CA VAL A 371 21.65 -21.15 -18.94
C VAL A 371 22.77 -21.88 -18.22
N VAL A 372 22.46 -22.53 -17.11
CA VAL A 372 23.41 -23.40 -16.39
C VAL A 372 23.60 -24.69 -17.18
N ASP A 373 24.85 -25.08 -17.44
CA ASP A 373 25.21 -26.15 -18.39
C ASP A 373 24.57 -27.50 -18.07
N GLU A 374 24.29 -27.78 -16.80
CA GLU A 374 23.62 -29.00 -16.36
C GLU A 374 22.16 -29.07 -16.84
N TYR A 375 21.47 -27.94 -16.90
CA TYR A 375 20.08 -27.86 -17.36
C TYR A 375 19.96 -27.84 -18.88
N ALA A 376 21.03 -27.48 -19.57
CA ALA A 376 21.07 -27.39 -21.04
C ALA A 376 21.21 -28.76 -21.74
N ARG A 377 21.35 -29.86 -20.99
CA ARG A 377 21.56 -31.22 -21.50
C ARG A 377 20.27 -31.97 -21.82
#